data_AF-A0A5B8VPP0-F1
#
_entry.id   AF-A0A5B8VPP0-F1
#
_cell.length_a   1.000
_cell.length_b   1.000
_cell.length_c   1.000
_cell.angle_alpha   90.00
_cell.angle_beta   90.00
_cell.angle_gamma   90.00
#
_symmetry.space_group_name_H-M   'P 1'
#
loop_
_entity.id
_entity.type
_entity.pdbx_description
1 polymer ?
#
loop_
_entity_poly.entity_id
_entity_poly.type
_entity_poly.pdbx_seq_one_letter_code
_entity_poly.pdbx_strand_id
1 'polypeptide(L)'
;MMDIAIKSILTLISIICFLGGFNVLLKGAAKFLPTNTPPQPILDNLLRFLSGIYIGMGFLCVWAAFRVDQSDYLVYFLGVIVLCSGLGRLYSRLKIQSSSSYLQSMMVLEILLGLSLIILRYCR
;
A
#
# COMPACT_ATOMS: atom_id res chain seq x y z
N MET A 1 18.11 16.37 6.65
CA MET A 1 18.12 14.91 6.94
C MET A 1 16.71 14.30 6.84
N MET A 2 15.69 14.94 7.45
CA MET A 2 14.30 14.47 7.41
C MET A 2 13.69 14.40 6.00
N ASP A 3 14.03 15.34 5.12
CA ASP A 3 13.52 15.31 3.73
C ASP A 3 14.02 14.12 2.95
N ILE A 4 15.29 13.74 3.15
CA ILE A 4 15.88 12.56 2.51
C ILE A 4 15.18 11.29 3.03
N ALA A 5 14.85 11.23 4.32
CA ALA A 5 14.13 10.12 4.92
C ALA A 5 12.71 10.00 4.34
N ILE A 6 11.96 11.11 4.28
CA ILE A 6 10.61 11.14 3.70
C ILE A 6 10.64 10.74 2.22
N LYS A 7 11.57 11.29 1.43
CA LYS A 7 11.75 10.93 0.01
C LYS A 7 12.05 9.45 -0.16
N SER A 8 12.93 8.89 0.67
CA SER A 8 13.28 7.46 0.65
C SER A 8 12.06 6.58 0.96
N ILE A 9 11.28 6.94 1.99
CA ILE A 9 10.07 6.21 2.37
C ILE A 9 9.01 6.27 1.27
N LEU A 10 8.74 7.45 0.71
CA LEU A 10 7.80 7.61 -0.41
C LEU A 10 8.22 6.81 -1.64
N THR A 11 9.52 6.76 -1.93
CA THR A 11 10.07 5.96 -3.04
C THR A 11 9.85 4.47 -2.77
N LEU A 12 10.10 4.00 -1.55
CA LEU A 12 9.84 2.61 -1.17
C LEU A 12 8.35 2.25 -1.27
N ILE A 13 7.46 3.10 -0.75
CA ILE A 13 6.01 2.92 -0.87
C ILE A 13 5.61 2.84 -2.34
N SER A 14 6.14 3.73 -3.18
CA SER A 14 5.89 3.71 -4.61
C SER A 14 6.27 2.37 -5.25
N ILE A 15 7.45 1.82 -4.92
CA ILE A 15 7.90 0.53 -5.45
C ILE A 15 6.92 -0.58 -5.02
N ILE A 16 6.51 -0.59 -3.76
CA ILE A 16 5.54 -1.56 -3.23
C ILE A 16 4.19 -1.43 -3.94
N CYS A 17 3.72 -0.20 -4.15
CA CYS A 17 2.48 0.10 -4.87
C CYS A 17 2.52 -0.40 -6.32
N PHE A 18 3.62 -0.17 -7.05
CA PHE A 18 3.78 -0.67 -8.41
C PHE A 18 3.86 -2.20 -8.44
N LEU A 19 4.71 -2.80 -7.60
CA LEU A 19 4.86 -4.25 -7.56
C LEU A 19 3.54 -4.93 -7.21
N GLY A 20 2.85 -4.47 -6.16
CA GLY A 20 1.55 -4.99 -5.75
C GLY A 20 0.47 -4.77 -6.81
N GLY A 21 0.38 -3.56 -7.36
CA GLY A 21 -0.59 -3.18 -8.38
C GLY A 21 -0.43 -4.00 -9.67
N PHE A 22 0.76 -4.03 -10.26
CA PHE A 22 1.00 -4.84 -11.46
C PHE A 22 0.80 -6.35 -11.20
N ASN A 23 1.16 -6.85 -10.01
CA ASN A 23 0.95 -8.26 -9.67
C ASN A 23 -0.54 -8.64 -9.69
N VAL A 24 -1.38 -7.84 -9.03
CA VAL A 24 -2.83 -8.08 -8.96
C VAL A 24 -3.48 -7.85 -10.32
N LEU A 25 -3.07 -6.82 -11.06
CA LEU A 25 -3.60 -6.52 -12.39
C LEU A 25 -3.40 -7.69 -13.37
N LEU A 26 -2.18 -8.22 -13.42
CA LEU A 26 -1.82 -9.30 -14.35
C LEU A 26 -2.40 -10.66 -13.92
N LYS A 27 -2.41 -10.96 -12.62
CA LYS A 27 -2.86 -12.27 -12.10
C LYS A 27 -4.37 -12.39 -11.94
N GLY A 28 -5.07 -11.29 -11.67
CA GLY A 28 -6.50 -11.30 -11.36
C GLY A 28 -6.86 -12.05 -10.07
N ALA A 29 -8.15 -12.31 -9.87
CA ALA A 29 -8.69 -12.96 -8.67
C ALA A 29 -8.30 -14.44 -8.53
N ALA A 30 -8.08 -15.14 -9.65
CA ALA A 30 -7.89 -16.59 -9.66
C ALA A 30 -6.70 -17.04 -8.79
N LYS A 31 -5.64 -16.24 -8.69
CA LYS A 31 -4.46 -16.56 -7.86
C LYS A 31 -4.68 -16.40 -6.36
N PHE A 32 -5.76 -15.75 -5.94
CA PHE A 32 -6.12 -15.54 -4.54
C PHE A 32 -7.23 -16.50 -4.07
N LEU A 33 -7.75 -17.32 -4.97
CA LEU A 33 -8.80 -18.31 -4.71
C LEU A 33 -8.22 -19.73 -4.67
N PRO A 34 -8.88 -20.68 -3.99
CA PRO A 34 -8.54 -22.10 -4.11
C PRO A 34 -8.55 -22.57 -5.57
N THR A 35 -7.66 -23.50 -5.93
CA THR A 35 -7.43 -23.98 -7.31
C THR A 35 -8.67 -24.49 -8.04
N ASN A 36 -9.69 -24.97 -7.32
CA ASN A 36 -10.91 -25.51 -7.89
C ASN A 36 -12.08 -24.51 -7.90
N THR A 37 -11.83 -23.24 -7.61
CA THR A 37 -12.88 -22.23 -7.57
C THR A 37 -13.21 -21.77 -9.00
N PRO A 38 -14.50 -21.79 -9.42
CA PRO A 38 -14.87 -21.29 -10.74
C PRO A 38 -14.56 -19.80 -10.87
N PRO A 39 -14.32 -19.28 -12.10
CA PRO A 39 -14.03 -17.87 -12.31
C PRO A 39 -15.07 -16.96 -11.65
N GLN A 40 -14.59 -16.00 -10.86
CA GLN A 40 -15.43 -15.04 -10.12
C GLN A 40 -15.30 -13.66 -10.81
N PRO A 41 -16.10 -13.35 -11.85
CA PRO A 41 -15.91 -12.15 -12.67
C PRO A 41 -16.07 -10.85 -11.88
N ILE A 42 -16.98 -10.82 -10.89
CA ILE A 42 -17.21 -9.64 -10.05
C ILE A 42 -15.98 -9.36 -9.17
N LEU A 43 -15.41 -10.40 -8.55
CA LEU A 43 -14.22 -10.27 -7.72
C LEU A 43 -12.98 -9.93 -8.55
N ASP A 44 -12.84 -10.51 -9.74
CA ASP A 44 -11.74 -10.22 -10.66
C ASP A 44 -11.75 -8.76 -11.12
N ASN A 45 -12.93 -8.27 -11.50
CA ASN A 45 -13.12 -6.87 -11.87
C ASN A 45 -12.73 -5.92 -10.71
N LEU A 46 -13.22 -6.19 -9.49
CA LEU A 46 -12.92 -5.37 -8.32
C LEU A 46 -11.42 -5.35 -7.98
N LEU A 47 -10.74 -6.51 -8.05
CA LEU A 47 -9.30 -6.59 -7.78
C LEU A 47 -8.47 -5.86 -8.85
N ARG A 48 -8.87 -5.92 -10.12
CA ARG A 48 -8.21 -5.17 -11.21
C ARG A 48 -8.47 -3.67 -11.14
N PHE A 49 -9.66 -3.26 -10.67
CA PHE A 49 -9.92 -1.86 -10.36
C PHE A 49 -9.01 -1.37 -9.22
N LEU A 50 -8.95 -2.12 -8.11
CA LEU A 50 -8.12 -1.79 -6.96
C LEU A 50 -6.63 -1.76 -7.30
N SER A 51 -6.18 -2.64 -8.22
CA SER A 51 -4.80 -2.63 -8.68
C SER A 51 -4.45 -1.39 -9.50
N GLY A 52 -5.40 -0.87 -10.29
CA GLY A 52 -5.28 0.42 -10.95
C GLY A 52 -5.09 1.57 -9.95
N ILE A 53 -5.85 1.57 -8.85
CA ILE A 53 -5.67 2.53 -7.75
C ILE A 53 -4.28 2.40 -7.13
N TYR A 54 -3.80 1.17 -6.88
CA TYR A 54 -2.45 0.93 -6.35
C TYR A 54 -1.37 1.51 -7.26
N ILE A 55 -1.46 1.31 -8.57
CA ILE A 55 -0.51 1.87 -9.55
C ILE A 55 -0.58 3.41 -9.52
N GLY A 56 -1.78 3.99 -9.50
CA GLY A 56 -1.97 5.44 -9.37
C GLY A 56 -1.35 6.02 -8.10
N MET A 57 -1.52 5.33 -6.96
CA MET A 57 -0.87 5.69 -5.70
C MET A 57 0.66 5.61 -5.79
N GLY A 58 1.21 4.68 -6.55
CA GLY A 58 2.64 4.63 -6.86
C GLY A 58 3.11 5.92 -7.51
N PHE A 59 2.47 6.34 -8.61
CA PHE A 59 2.80 7.61 -9.28
C PHE A 59 2.65 8.83 -8.35
N LEU A 60 1.59 8.85 -7.52
CA LEU A 60 1.38 9.94 -6.56
C LEU A 60 2.51 10.01 -5.52
N CYS A 61 3.00 8.86 -5.03
CA CYS A 61 4.12 8.80 -4.10
C CYS A 61 5.44 9.27 -4.75
N VAL A 62 5.71 8.89 -6.01
CA VAL A 62 6.87 9.40 -6.77
C VAL A 62 6.78 10.93 -6.89
N TRP A 63 5.63 11.44 -7.29
CA TRP A 63 5.42 12.87 -7.43
C TRP A 63 5.62 13.62 -6.11
N ALA A 64 5.05 13.09 -5.01
CA ALA A 64 5.21 13.65 -3.67
C ALA A 64 6.68 13.63 -3.20
N ALA A 65 7.45 12.60 -3.57
CA ALA A 65 8.88 12.54 -3.26
C ALA A 65 9.67 13.66 -3.97
N PHE A 66 9.35 13.96 -5.23
CA PHE A 66 9.98 15.07 -5.95
C PHE A 66 9.57 16.45 -5.41
N ARG A 67 8.35 16.59 -4.86
CA ARG A 67 7.81 17.86 -4.35
C ARG A 67 7.64 17.90 -2.83
N VAL A 68 8.50 17.21 -2.09
CA VAL A 68 8.38 17.10 -0.62
C VAL A 68 8.42 18.46 0.09
N ASP A 69 9.03 19.46 -0.53
CA ASP A 69 9.21 20.80 0.03
C ASP A 69 8.00 21.72 -0.19
N GLN A 70 7.02 21.28 -1.00
CA GLN A 70 5.81 22.03 -1.35
C GLN A 70 4.52 21.30 -0.98
N SER A 71 4.61 20.04 -0.54
CA SER A 71 3.47 19.11 -0.44
C SER A 71 3.26 18.61 1.00
N ASP A 72 3.33 19.52 1.96
CA ASP A 72 3.40 19.22 3.39
C ASP A 72 2.22 18.38 3.89
N TYR A 73 0.99 18.85 3.64
CA TYR A 73 -0.22 18.13 4.02
C TYR A 73 -0.39 16.82 3.24
N LEU A 74 0.00 16.80 1.96
CA LEU A 74 -0.13 15.60 1.13
C LEU A 74 0.68 14.44 1.69
N VAL A 75 1.95 14.67 2.08
CA VAL A 75 2.81 13.62 2.63
C VAL A 75 2.21 13.05 3.92
N TYR A 76 1.66 13.91 4.78
CA TYR A 76 0.97 13.47 5.99
C TYR A 76 -0.21 12.55 5.67
N PHE A 77 -1.08 12.96 4.74
CA PHE A 77 -2.23 12.14 4.32
C PHE A 77 -1.83 10.86 3.59
N LEU A 78 -0.74 10.86 2.82
CA LEU A 78 -0.17 9.62 2.27
C LEU A 78 0.25 8.65 3.38
N GLY A 79 0.84 9.15 4.46
CA GLY A 79 1.13 8.37 5.66
C GLY A 79 -0.12 7.76 6.28
N VAL A 80 -1.20 8.54 6.41
CA VAL A 80 -2.50 8.07 6.91
C VAL A 80 -3.09 6.97 6.01
N ILE A 81 -3.06 7.15 4.69
CA ILE A 81 -3.57 6.15 3.73
C ILE A 81 -2.81 4.83 3.87
N VAL A 82 -1.48 4.88 3.95
CA VAL A 82 -0.64 3.68 4.10
C VAL A 82 -0.89 3.01 5.45
N LEU A 83 -1.06 3.77 6.52
CA LEU A 83 -1.43 3.25 7.84
C LEU A 83 -2.80 2.55 7.79
N CYS A 84 -3.81 3.16 7.15
CA CYS A 84 -5.13 2.56 6.98
C CYS A 84 -5.08 1.23 6.21
N SER A 85 -4.19 1.09 5.21
CA SER A 85 -3.96 -0.20 4.53
C SER A 85 -3.51 -1.28 5.51
N GLY A 86 -2.49 -0.98 6.33
CA GLY A 86 -1.98 -1.90 7.34
C GLY A 86 -3.03 -2.24 8.41
N LEU A 87 -3.82 -1.26 8.85
CA LEU A 87 -4.94 -1.48 9.77
C LEU A 87 -6.03 -2.37 9.16
N GLY A 88 -6.30 -2.25 7.85
CA GLY A 88 -7.21 -3.15 7.14
C GLY A 88 -6.74 -4.61 7.18
N ARG A 89 -5.44 -4.85 7.00
CA ARG A 89 -4.86 -6.20 7.16
C ARG A 89 -4.90 -6.69 8.60
N LEU A 90 -4.63 -5.81 9.56
CA LEU A 90 -4.75 -6.14 10.98
C LEU A 90 -6.18 -6.55 11.34
N TYR A 91 -7.17 -5.78 10.88
CA TYR A 91 -8.58 -6.11 11.06
C TYR A 91 -8.94 -7.47 10.45
N SER A 92 -8.48 -7.75 9.23
CA SER A 92 -8.68 -9.07 8.60
C SER A 92 -8.07 -10.20 9.42
N ARG A 93 -6.89 -9.99 10.01
CA ARG A 93 -6.22 -11.00 10.86
C ARG A 93 -7.01 -11.26 12.15
N LEU A 94 -7.49 -10.20 12.79
CA LEU A 94 -8.29 -10.31 14.02
C LEU A 94 -9.62 -11.04 13.76
N LYS A 95 -10.22 -10.86 12.58
CA LYS A 95 -11.52 -11.45 12.24
C LYS A 95 -11.44 -12.89 11.73
N ILE A 96 -10.47 -13.22 10.88
CA ILE A 96 -10.46 -14.46 10.10
C ILE A 96 -9.24 -15.35 10.44
N GLN A 97 -8.31 -14.89 11.29
CA GLN A 97 -7.05 -15.58 11.65
C GLN A 97 -6.29 -16.13 10.42
N SER A 98 -5.58 -15.24 9.74
CA SER A 98 -4.72 -15.56 8.61
C SER A 98 -3.32 -16.03 9.07
N SER A 99 -2.89 -17.21 8.63
CA SER A 99 -1.57 -17.80 8.92
C SER A 99 -0.50 -17.46 7.88
N SER A 100 -0.78 -16.57 6.90
CA SER A 100 0.21 -16.25 5.87
C SER A 100 1.31 -15.34 6.41
N SER A 101 2.52 -15.87 6.60
CA SER A 101 3.68 -15.10 7.05
C SER A 101 3.97 -13.90 6.14
N TYR A 102 3.76 -14.04 4.82
CA TYR A 102 3.91 -12.95 3.86
C TYR A 102 2.97 -11.77 4.15
N LEU A 103 1.68 -12.05 4.39
CA LEU A 103 0.69 -10.99 4.68
C LEU A 103 0.97 -10.31 6.02
N GLN A 104 1.54 -11.03 6.99
CA GLN A 104 1.93 -10.46 8.28
C GLN A 104 3.11 -9.49 8.12
N SER A 105 4.13 -9.87 7.36
CA SER A 105 5.27 -8.98 7.09
C SER A 105 4.84 -7.70 6.36
N MET A 106 3.94 -7.82 5.37
CA MET A 106 3.41 -6.66 4.65
C MET A 106 2.59 -5.73 5.56
N MET A 107 1.76 -6.30 6.44
CA MET A 107 0.98 -5.52 7.41
C MET A 107 1.88 -4.70 8.34
N VAL A 108 2.92 -5.32 8.93
CA VAL A 108 3.86 -4.62 9.82
C VAL A 108 4.59 -3.52 9.05
N LEU A 109 5.02 -3.82 7.82
CA LEU A 109 5.68 -2.85 6.96
C LEU A 109 4.77 -1.65 6.64
N GLU A 110 3.52 -1.86 6.24
CA GLU A 110 2.55 -0.78 5.97
C GLU A 110 2.33 0.10 7.20
N ILE A 111 2.14 -0.50 8.38
CA ILE A 111 1.96 0.26 9.63
C ILE A 111 3.21 1.09 9.95
N LEU A 112 4.40 0.50 9.86
CA LEU A 112 5.66 1.19 10.16
C LEU A 112 5.94 2.31 9.18
N LEU A 113 5.72 2.10 7.88
CA LEU A 113 5.94 3.15 6.87
C LEU A 113 4.93 4.30 7.02
N GLY A 114 3.65 3.97 7.27
CA GLY A 114 2.61 4.98 7.51
C GLY A 114 2.91 5.84 8.74
N LEU A 115 3.22 5.20 9.88
CA LEU A 115 3.61 5.91 11.10
C LEU A 115 4.89 6.73 10.91
N SER A 116 5.88 6.18 10.22
CA SER A 116 7.14 6.90 9.95
C SER A 116 6.89 8.17 9.14
N LEU A 117 6.05 8.13 8.11
CA LEU A 117 5.68 9.34 7.35
C LEU A 117 4.97 10.37 8.21
N ILE A 118 3.99 9.94 9.01
CA ILE A 118 3.22 10.81 9.90
C ILE A 118 4.16 11.49 10.91
N ILE A 119 5.00 10.72 11.60
CA ILE A 119 5.91 11.23 12.63
C ILE A 119 6.98 12.14 12.02
N LEU A 120 7.66 11.69 10.96
CA LEU A 120 8.70 12.49 10.32
C LEU A 120 8.15 13.81 9.77
N ARG A 121 6.92 13.81 9.26
CA ARG A 121 6.29 15.03 8.75
C ARG A 121 5.78 15.94 9.87
N TYR A 122 5.30 15.37 10.97
CA TYR A 122 4.83 16.14 12.13
C TYR A 122 5.98 16.82 12.88
N CYS A 123 7.15 16.16 12.93
CA CYS A 123 8.33 16.70 13.60
C CYS A 123 9.20 17.62 12.71
N ARG A 124 8.93 17.67 11.39
CA ARG A 124 9.66 18.52 10.42
C ARG A 124 9.19 19.96 10.54
#